data_AF-A0A843LW34-F1
#
_entry.id   AF-A0A843LW34-F1
#
_cell.length_a   1.000
_cell.length_b   1.000
_cell.length_c   1.000
_cell.angle_alpha   90.00
_cell.angle_beta   90.00
_cell.angle_gamma   90.00
#
_symmetry.space_group_name_H-M   'P 1'
#
loop_
_entity.id
_entity.type
_entity.pdbx_description
1 polymer ?
#
loop_
_entity_poly.entity_id
_entity_poly.type
_entity_poly.pdbx_seq_one_letter_code
_entity_poly.pdbx_strand_id
1 'polypeptide(L)'
;MTEETVRIAQLSCGPEYSGVQKEIYTAAEAVGAEVFFPDLSLSDIRRNFRDFGLDVKSGDLRLAIARAVALVEGSAEADAVFIASCFRCAEAAIVRNELRRYIHEHSRLPVVSYSFTERTTSGTLLTRMEALTTIARRRALLARERQTGLTMGVDSGSSTTKAVIMQDNEIIGTGWR
;
A
#
# COMPACT_ATOMS: atom_id res chain seq x y z
N MET A 1 -17.87 -18.59 -6.11
CA MET A 1 -16.73 -18.20 -5.27
C MET A 1 -17.19 -17.00 -4.47
N THR A 2 -17.39 -17.16 -3.17
CA THR A 2 -17.58 -16.02 -2.28
C THR A 2 -16.30 -15.19 -2.36
N GLU A 3 -16.36 -13.96 -2.87
CA GLU A 3 -15.19 -13.09 -2.86
C GLU A 3 -14.82 -12.84 -1.40
N GLU A 4 -13.70 -13.41 -0.94
CA GLU A 4 -13.19 -13.11 0.39
C GLU A 4 -12.92 -11.60 0.49
N THR A 5 -13.43 -11.01 1.57
CA THR A 5 -13.21 -9.60 1.89
C THR A 5 -11.73 -9.38 2.10
N VAL A 6 -11.14 -8.46 1.33
CA VAL A 6 -9.71 -8.14 1.44
C VAL A 6 -9.48 -7.35 2.73
N ARG A 7 -8.61 -7.83 3.61
CA ARG A 7 -8.24 -7.17 4.86
C ARG A 7 -7.05 -6.24 4.64
N ILE A 8 -7.31 -4.94 4.68
CA ILE A 8 -6.31 -3.89 4.46
C ILE A 8 -5.85 -3.33 5.80
N ALA A 9 -4.56 -3.48 6.11
CA ALA A 9 -3.97 -2.83 7.27
C ALA A 9 -3.76 -1.33 7.01
N GLN A 10 -4.33 -0.50 7.87
CA GLN A 10 -4.14 0.96 7.83
C GLN A 10 -2.96 1.37 8.70
N LEU A 11 -1.98 2.03 8.07
CA LEU A 11 -0.86 2.69 8.72
C LEU A 11 -0.98 4.19 8.52
N SER A 12 -1.47 4.90 9.52
CA SER A 12 -1.77 6.32 9.34
C SER A 12 -1.58 7.16 10.60
N CYS A 13 -1.54 8.48 10.38
CA CYS A 13 -1.51 9.50 11.43
C CYS A 13 -2.54 10.59 11.10
N GLY A 14 -3.46 10.83 12.04
CA GLY A 14 -4.46 11.89 12.01
C GLY A 14 -5.59 11.89 10.97
N PRO A 15 -5.95 10.79 10.25
CA PRO A 15 -7.13 10.80 9.39
C PRO A 15 -8.44 11.01 10.17
N GLU A 16 -8.51 10.59 11.43
CA GLU A 16 -9.66 10.81 12.32
C GLU A 16 -9.86 12.30 12.59
N TYR A 17 -8.79 13.00 12.97
CA TYR A 17 -8.82 14.43 13.27
C TYR A 17 -9.06 15.29 12.02
N SER A 18 -8.71 14.78 10.85
CA SER A 18 -8.86 15.49 9.58
C SER A 18 -10.22 15.21 8.90
N GLY A 19 -11.09 14.40 9.50
CA GLY A 19 -12.37 14.00 8.92
C GLY A 19 -12.26 13.04 7.72
N VAL A 20 -11.07 12.52 7.43
CA VAL A 20 -10.78 11.68 6.24
C VAL A 20 -11.04 10.20 6.53
N GLN A 21 -11.05 9.78 7.80
CA GLN A 21 -11.20 8.36 8.15
C GLN A 21 -12.47 7.72 7.58
N LYS A 22 -13.60 8.45 7.62
CA LYS A 22 -14.87 7.98 7.03
C LYS A 22 -14.73 7.75 5.52
N GLU A 23 -14.04 8.63 4.83
CA GLU A 23 -13.83 8.53 3.38
C GLU A 23 -12.94 7.34 3.01
N ILE A 24 -11.97 7.00 3.86
CA ILE A 24 -11.14 5.78 3.71
C ILE A 24 -12.02 4.54 3.85
N TYR A 25 -12.85 4.46 4.89
CA TYR A 25 -13.76 3.33 5.09
C TYR A 25 -14.76 3.19 3.95
N THR A 26 -15.43 4.27 3.55
CA THR A 26 -16.38 4.26 2.43
C THR A 26 -15.72 3.81 1.12
N ALA A 27 -14.49 4.23 0.83
CA ALA A 27 -13.78 3.80 -0.36
C ALA A 27 -13.40 2.32 -0.32
N ALA A 28 -13.03 1.78 0.84
CA ALA A 28 -12.69 0.36 1.00
C ALA A 28 -13.93 -0.54 0.90
N GLU A 29 -15.02 -0.17 1.57
CA GLU A 29 -16.31 -0.88 1.51
C GLU A 29 -16.82 -0.97 0.07
N ALA A 30 -16.70 0.12 -0.70
CA ALA A 30 -17.13 0.18 -2.10
C ALA A 30 -16.38 -0.80 -3.02
N VAL A 31 -15.19 -1.27 -2.63
CA VAL A 31 -14.38 -2.23 -3.40
C VAL A 31 -14.31 -3.62 -2.74
N GLY A 32 -15.20 -3.90 -1.79
CA GLY A 32 -15.28 -5.20 -1.10
C GLY A 32 -14.08 -5.50 -0.21
N ALA A 33 -13.56 -4.47 0.46
CA ALA A 33 -12.46 -4.57 1.41
C ALA A 33 -12.82 -3.98 2.77
N GLU A 34 -12.15 -4.47 3.80
CA GLU A 34 -12.24 -3.97 5.16
C GLU A 34 -10.90 -3.35 5.55
N VAL A 35 -10.93 -2.13 6.06
CA VAL A 35 -9.74 -1.46 6.59
C VAL A 35 -9.74 -1.59 8.10
N PHE A 36 -8.63 -2.07 8.65
CA PHE A 36 -8.46 -2.23 10.09
C PHE A 36 -7.09 -1.72 10.55
N PHE A 37 -6.97 -1.47 11.84
CA PHE A 37 -5.69 -1.13 12.46
C PHE A 37 -5.07 -2.39 13.08
N PRO A 38 -3.83 -2.76 12.72
CA PRO A 38 -3.16 -3.88 13.37
C PRO A 38 -3.04 -3.67 14.88
N ASP A 39 -3.50 -4.66 15.65
CA ASP A 39 -3.38 -4.66 17.11
C ASP A 39 -1.96 -5.03 17.54
N LEU A 40 -1.45 -4.33 18.55
CA LEU A 40 -0.10 -4.53 19.07
C LEU A 40 -0.12 -4.58 20.60
N SER A 41 0.75 -5.39 21.19
CA SER A 41 1.03 -5.28 22.62
C SER A 41 1.94 -4.06 22.89
N LEU A 42 1.87 -3.51 24.11
CA LEU A 42 2.73 -2.39 24.51
C LEU A 42 4.23 -2.75 24.47
N SER A 43 4.58 -4.02 24.70
CA SER A 43 5.95 -4.53 24.57
C SER A 43 6.46 -4.46 23.13
N ASP A 44 5.61 -4.80 22.15
CA ASP A 44 5.99 -4.83 20.74
C ASP A 44 6.28 -3.44 20.20
N ILE A 45 5.53 -2.42 20.64
CA ILE A 45 5.73 -1.02 20.21
C ILE A 45 7.15 -0.54 20.52
N ARG A 46 7.69 -0.86 21.71
CA ARG A 46 9.01 -0.39 22.12
C ARG A 46 10.15 -1.13 21.41
N ARG A 47 9.97 -2.42 21.14
CA ARG A 47 10.96 -3.24 20.43
C ARG A 47 11.03 -2.82 18.96
N ASN A 48 9.90 -2.88 18.28
CA ASN A 48 9.78 -2.68 16.84
C ASN A 48 10.26 -1.30 16.38
N PHE A 49 10.08 -0.27 17.20
CA PHE A 49 10.53 1.08 16.88
C PHE A 49 12.07 1.20 16.80
N ARG A 50 12.81 0.45 17.62
CA ARG A 50 14.28 0.51 17.60
C ARG A 50 14.85 -0.08 16.31
N ASP A 51 14.21 -1.11 15.78
CA ASP A 51 14.71 -1.86 14.62
C ASP A 51 14.45 -1.12 13.30
N PHE A 52 13.44 -0.23 13.24
CA PHE A 52 13.14 0.57 12.06
C PHE A 52 14.15 1.71 11.81
N GLY A 53 14.88 2.17 12.83
CA GLY A 53 15.98 3.12 12.68
C GLY A 53 15.61 4.58 12.38
N LEU A 54 14.33 4.95 12.46
CA LEU A 54 13.86 6.34 12.29
C LEU A 54 13.20 6.84 13.58
N ASP A 55 13.85 7.79 14.28
CA ASP A 55 13.25 8.42 15.45
C ASP A 55 12.31 9.56 15.06
N VAL A 56 11.08 9.52 15.58
CA VAL A 56 10.00 10.48 15.29
C VAL A 56 9.34 10.92 16.59
N LYS A 57 8.86 12.16 16.64
CA LYS A 57 8.24 12.71 17.86
C LYS A 57 6.76 12.32 17.99
N SER A 58 6.05 12.18 16.88
CA SER A 58 4.62 11.84 16.90
C SER A 58 4.37 10.40 17.39
N GLY A 59 3.50 10.26 18.40
CA GLY A 59 3.07 8.95 18.92
C GLY A 59 2.35 8.10 17.88
N ASP A 60 1.48 8.70 17.06
CA ASP A 60 0.76 8.02 15.99
C ASP A 60 1.73 7.49 14.92
N LEU A 61 2.77 8.26 14.60
CA LEU A 61 3.81 7.81 13.65
C LEU A 61 4.65 6.67 14.24
N ARG A 62 4.99 6.72 15.54
CA ARG A 62 5.64 5.59 16.23
C ARG A 62 4.77 4.34 16.18
N LEU A 63 3.46 4.48 16.38
CA LEU A 63 2.52 3.36 16.29
C LEU A 63 2.42 2.82 14.87
N ALA A 64 2.36 3.68 13.85
CA ALA A 64 2.38 3.26 12.45
C ALA A 64 3.65 2.49 12.08
N ILE A 65 4.81 2.91 12.58
CA ILE A 65 6.08 2.20 12.45
C ILE A 65 6.02 0.82 13.11
N ALA A 66 5.59 0.74 14.37
CA ALA A 66 5.50 -0.52 15.09
C ALA A 66 4.55 -1.53 14.40
N ARG A 67 3.46 -1.04 13.81
CA ARG A 67 2.49 -1.84 13.06
C ARG A 67 3.08 -2.35 11.75
N ALA A 68 3.88 -1.54 11.04
CA ALA A 68 4.58 -2.00 9.84
C ALA A 68 5.55 -3.14 10.15
N VAL A 69 6.32 -3.03 11.23
CA VAL A 69 7.22 -4.09 11.67
C VAL A 69 6.44 -5.36 12.02
N ALA A 70 5.34 -5.26 12.75
CA ALA A 70 4.49 -6.41 13.07
C ALA A 70 3.91 -7.12 11.82
N LEU A 71 3.54 -6.35 10.79
CA LEU A 71 3.09 -6.90 9.51
C LEU A 71 4.21 -7.62 8.76
N VAL A 72 5.44 -7.08 8.81
CA VAL A 72 6.62 -7.69 8.17
C VAL A 72 7.09 -8.94 8.92
N GLU A 73 7.08 -8.92 10.25
CA GLU A 73 7.43 -10.06 11.11
C GLU A 73 6.34 -11.16 11.11
N GLY A 74 5.15 -10.87 10.60
CA GLY A 74 4.02 -11.80 10.56
C GLY A 74 3.29 -11.96 11.90
N SER A 75 3.54 -11.08 12.88
CA SER A 75 2.76 -11.05 14.13
C SER A 75 1.38 -10.40 13.96
N ALA A 76 1.15 -9.74 12.83
CA ALA A 76 -0.15 -9.28 12.37
C ALA A 76 -0.37 -9.68 10.90
N GLU A 77 -1.56 -10.17 10.57
CA GLU A 77 -1.89 -10.64 9.21
C GLU A 77 -2.78 -9.64 8.48
N ALA A 78 -2.42 -9.34 7.22
CA ALA A 78 -3.21 -8.53 6.31
C ALA A 78 -2.96 -8.95 4.85
N ASP A 79 -3.92 -8.71 3.97
CA ASP A 79 -3.79 -8.98 2.54
C ASP A 79 -3.07 -7.84 1.80
N ALA A 80 -3.17 -6.63 2.35
CA ALA A 80 -2.67 -5.40 1.76
C ALA A 80 -2.42 -4.32 2.82
N VAL A 81 -1.64 -3.30 2.47
CA VAL A 81 -1.33 -2.16 3.36
C VAL A 81 -1.70 -0.84 2.70
N PHE A 82 -2.44 -0.02 3.44
CA PHE A 82 -2.75 1.36 3.06
C PHE A 82 -2.05 2.33 4.02
N ILE A 83 -1.11 3.11 3.50
CA ILE A 83 -0.34 4.09 4.28
C ILE A 83 -0.90 5.48 4.01
N ALA A 84 -1.35 6.20 5.03
CA ALA A 84 -1.98 7.50 4.87
C ALA A 84 -1.48 8.54 5.87
N SER A 85 -1.08 9.72 5.39
CA SER A 85 -0.75 10.85 6.27
C SER A 85 -1.15 12.18 5.65
N CYS A 86 -1.31 13.20 6.48
CA CYS A 86 -1.65 14.54 5.99
C CYS A 86 -0.50 15.10 5.15
N PHE A 87 -0.83 15.87 4.12
CA PHE A 87 0.17 16.47 3.23
C PHE A 87 1.06 17.53 3.90
N ARG A 88 0.62 18.08 5.04
CA ARG A 88 1.28 19.22 5.71
C ARG A 88 2.46 18.82 6.60
N CYS A 89 2.52 17.56 7.03
CA CYS A 89 3.51 17.12 8.01
C CYS A 89 4.75 16.53 7.33
N ALA A 90 5.90 17.22 7.43
CA ALA A 90 7.17 16.77 6.88
C ALA A 90 7.64 15.44 7.52
N GLU A 91 7.51 15.31 8.84
CA GLU A 91 7.83 14.06 9.55
C GLU A 91 6.98 12.90 9.02
N ALA A 92 5.68 13.10 8.85
CA ALA A 92 4.78 12.07 8.32
C ALA A 92 5.01 11.78 6.82
N ALA A 93 5.54 12.72 6.05
CA ALA A 93 5.93 12.50 4.67
C ALA A 93 7.15 11.58 4.57
N ILE A 94 8.16 11.80 5.42
CA ILE A 94 9.35 10.94 5.53
C ILE A 94 8.92 9.54 5.98
N VAL A 95 8.18 9.44 7.09
CA VAL A 95 7.69 8.16 7.62
C VAL A 95 6.88 7.40 6.58
N ARG A 96 5.95 8.05 5.87
CA ARG A 96 5.16 7.40 4.83
C ARG A 96 6.03 6.79 3.72
N ASN A 97 7.09 7.49 3.31
CA ASN A 97 8.03 6.97 2.31
C ASN A 97 8.84 5.78 2.85
N GLU A 98 9.38 5.90 4.05
CA GLU A 98 10.18 4.84 4.68
C GLU A 98 9.34 3.60 5.00
N LEU A 99 8.09 3.76 5.45
CA LEU A 99 7.18 2.63 5.66
C LEU A 99 6.90 1.89 4.36
N ARG A 100 6.62 2.63 3.28
CA ARG A 100 6.41 2.03 1.95
C ARG A 100 7.64 1.25 1.50
N ARG A 101 8.83 1.82 1.66
CA ARG A 101 10.10 1.19 1.31
C ARG A 101 10.34 -0.07 2.14
N TYR A 102 10.23 0.05 3.46
CA TYR A 102 10.47 -1.04 4.40
C TYR A 102 9.57 -2.25 4.12
N ILE A 103 8.26 -2.04 3.96
CA ILE A 103 7.31 -3.12 3.68
C ILE A 103 7.59 -3.77 2.32
N HIS A 104 7.98 -2.98 1.31
CA HIS A 104 8.33 -3.49 -0.02
C HIS A 104 9.61 -4.32 -0.03
N GLU A 105 10.63 -3.91 0.74
CA GLU A 105 11.93 -4.61 0.79
C GLU A 105 11.86 -5.90 1.63
N HIS A 106 10.96 -5.97 2.62
CA HIS A 106 10.94 -7.04 3.62
C HIS A 106 9.68 -7.92 3.57
N SER A 107 8.68 -7.57 2.75
CA SER A 107 7.47 -8.38 2.60
C SER A 107 6.98 -8.37 1.16
N ARG A 108 6.05 -9.28 0.86
CA ARG A 108 5.36 -9.31 -0.44
C ARG A 108 4.04 -8.53 -0.43
N LEU A 109 3.67 -7.91 0.68
CA LEU A 109 2.40 -7.21 0.84
C LEU A 109 2.28 -6.08 -0.19
N PRO A 110 1.18 -5.98 -0.95
CA PRO A 110 0.96 -4.82 -1.79
C PRO A 110 0.71 -3.60 -0.90
N VAL A 111 1.34 -2.48 -1.27
CA VAL A 111 1.29 -1.25 -0.49
C VAL A 111 0.85 -0.11 -1.38
N VAL A 112 -0.12 0.67 -0.91
CA VAL A 112 -0.45 1.97 -1.48
C VAL A 112 -0.25 3.05 -0.43
N SER A 113 0.47 4.10 -0.81
CA SER A 113 0.65 5.29 0.02
C SER A 113 -0.17 6.45 -0.51
N TYR A 114 -0.85 7.18 0.37
CA TYR A 114 -1.62 8.37 0.02
C TYR A 114 -1.31 9.55 0.96
N SER A 115 -1.29 10.74 0.38
CA SER A 115 -1.11 12.00 1.10
C SER A 115 -2.43 12.76 1.07
N PHE A 116 -3.16 12.78 2.18
CA PHE A 116 -4.49 13.36 2.21
C PHE A 116 -4.49 14.85 2.60
N THR A 117 -5.54 15.53 2.16
CA THR A 117 -5.99 16.84 2.67
C THR A 117 -7.34 16.66 3.38
N GLU A 118 -7.79 17.69 4.10
CA GLU A 118 -9.09 17.74 4.77
C GLU A 118 -10.27 17.71 3.78
N ARG A 119 -9.99 17.84 2.47
CA ARG A 119 -10.97 17.76 1.37
C ARG A 119 -10.93 16.42 0.63
N THR A 120 -10.13 15.46 1.10
CA THR A 120 -10.05 14.13 0.47
C THR A 120 -11.39 13.45 0.55
N THR A 121 -11.91 12.99 -0.58
CA THR A 121 -13.15 12.22 -0.67
C THR A 121 -12.88 10.76 -1.00
N SER A 122 -13.83 9.90 -0.69
CA SER A 122 -13.85 8.48 -1.03
C SER A 122 -13.67 8.25 -2.53
N GLY A 123 -14.30 9.08 -3.38
CA GLY A 123 -14.11 9.04 -4.84
C GLY A 123 -12.66 9.25 -5.27
N THR A 124 -11.88 10.05 -4.53
CA THR A 124 -10.44 10.26 -4.79
C THR A 124 -9.60 9.03 -4.41
N LEU A 125 -10.07 8.27 -3.42
CA LEU A 125 -9.40 7.07 -2.93
C LEU A 125 -9.81 5.80 -3.70
N LEU A 126 -10.95 5.82 -4.38
CA LEU A 126 -11.58 4.64 -4.98
C LEU A 126 -10.64 3.88 -5.93
N THR A 127 -10.06 4.55 -6.92
CA THR A 127 -9.14 3.91 -7.88
C THR A 127 -7.90 3.31 -7.19
N ARG A 128 -7.43 3.94 -6.10
CA ARG A 128 -6.29 3.45 -5.33
C ARG A 128 -6.65 2.20 -4.54
N MET A 129 -7.84 2.20 -3.93
CA MET A 129 -8.35 1.04 -3.21
C MET A 129 -8.66 -0.12 -4.16
N GLU A 130 -9.27 0.14 -5.30
CA GLU A 130 -9.56 -0.85 -6.33
C GLU A 130 -8.28 -1.51 -6.88
N ALA A 131 -7.25 -0.71 -7.16
CA ALA A 131 -5.95 -1.24 -7.55
C ALA A 131 -5.34 -2.11 -6.45
N LEU A 132 -5.39 -1.64 -5.19
CA LEU A 132 -4.85 -2.37 -4.05
C LEU A 132 -5.55 -3.72 -3.84
N THR A 133 -6.89 -3.74 -3.84
CA THR A 133 -7.68 -4.97 -3.68
C THR A 133 -7.51 -5.93 -4.85
N THR A 134 -7.41 -5.40 -6.07
CA THR A 134 -7.13 -6.22 -7.26
C THR A 134 -5.78 -6.91 -7.13
N ILE A 135 -4.73 -6.20 -6.71
CA ILE A 135 -3.41 -6.79 -6.53
C ILE A 135 -3.43 -7.83 -5.40
N ALA A 136 -4.12 -7.55 -4.29
CA ALA A 136 -4.26 -8.49 -3.18
C ALA A 136 -4.93 -9.79 -3.62
N ARG A 137 -6.08 -9.71 -4.31
CA ARG A 137 -6.85 -10.87 -4.80
C ARG A 137 -6.13 -11.65 -5.88
N ARG A 138 -5.44 -10.95 -6.80
CA ARG A 138 -4.85 -11.54 -8.01
C ARG A 138 -3.33 -11.69 -7.92
N ARG A 139 -2.77 -11.67 -6.71
CA ARG A 139 -1.32 -11.73 -6.47
C ARG A 139 -0.65 -12.88 -7.22
N ALA A 140 -1.25 -14.07 -7.22
CA ALA A 140 -0.73 -15.24 -7.93
C ALA A 140 -0.68 -15.05 -9.46
N LEU A 141 -1.63 -14.30 -10.03
CA LEU A 141 -1.65 -13.99 -11.47
C LEU A 141 -0.62 -12.92 -11.85
N LEU A 142 -0.30 -12.02 -10.91
CA LEU A 142 0.65 -10.92 -11.11
C LEU A 142 2.09 -11.30 -10.73
N ALA A 143 2.31 -12.42 -10.04
CA ALA A 143 3.61 -12.87 -9.54
C ALA A 143 4.55 -13.46 -10.62
N ARG A 144 4.26 -13.27 -11.91
CA ARG A 144 5.13 -13.78 -12.99
C ARG A 144 6.35 -12.87 -13.14
N GLU A 145 7.42 -13.19 -12.41
CA GLU A 145 8.66 -12.42 -12.38
C GLU A 145 9.53 -12.57 -13.64
N ARG A 146 9.33 -13.65 -14.42
CA ARG A 146 10.08 -13.91 -15.65
C ARG A 146 9.17 -14.30 -16.81
N GLN A 147 9.32 -13.60 -17.94
CA GLN A 147 8.63 -13.95 -19.18
C GLN A 147 9.38 -15.09 -19.88
N THR A 148 8.63 -16.05 -20.43
CA THR A 148 9.17 -17.24 -21.14
C THR A 148 8.52 -17.33 -22.52
N GLY A 149 9.30 -17.65 -23.55
CA GLY A 149 8.87 -17.58 -24.94
C GLY A 149 8.70 -16.15 -25.44
N LEU A 150 7.91 -15.98 -26.50
CA LEU A 150 7.60 -14.68 -27.07
C LEU A 150 6.40 -14.05 -26.34
N THR A 151 6.59 -12.87 -25.78
CA THR A 151 5.58 -12.15 -24.96
C THR A 151 5.48 -10.69 -25.38
N MET A 152 4.31 -10.08 -25.13
CA MET A 152 4.05 -8.67 -25.39
C MET A 152 3.43 -8.02 -24.16
N GLY A 153 4.02 -6.92 -23.69
CA GLY A 153 3.45 -6.04 -22.68
C GLY A 153 2.84 -4.80 -23.34
N VAL A 154 1.61 -4.43 -22.97
CA VAL A 154 0.94 -3.21 -23.43
C VAL A 154 0.44 -2.42 -22.24
N ASP A 155 0.82 -1.15 -22.16
CA ASP A 155 0.32 -0.16 -21.21
C ASP A 155 -0.30 0.99 -21.99
N SER A 156 -1.62 1.17 -21.89
CA SER A 156 -2.31 2.26 -22.60
C SER A 156 -2.87 3.26 -21.60
N GLY A 157 -2.17 4.38 -21.46
CA GLY A 157 -2.62 5.52 -20.67
C GLY A 157 -3.47 6.50 -21.47
N SER A 158 -3.92 7.57 -20.81
CA SER A 158 -4.70 8.65 -21.42
C SER A 158 -3.95 9.47 -22.48
N SER A 159 -2.61 9.42 -22.48
CA SER A 159 -1.77 10.25 -23.36
C SER A 159 -0.80 9.45 -24.22
N THR A 160 -0.51 8.21 -23.86
CA THR A 160 0.53 7.42 -24.54
C THR A 160 0.23 5.94 -24.39
N THR A 161 0.29 5.22 -25.50
CA THR A 161 0.31 3.75 -25.50
C THR A 161 1.74 3.28 -25.65
N LYS A 162 2.16 2.40 -24.74
CA LYS A 162 3.49 1.80 -24.70
C LYS A 162 3.35 0.31 -24.95
N ALA A 163 4.22 -0.22 -25.79
CA ALA A 163 4.30 -1.64 -26.09
C ALA A 163 5.75 -2.10 -26.00
N VAL A 164 5.95 -3.31 -25.46
CA VAL A 164 7.25 -3.98 -25.38
C VAL A 164 7.06 -5.42 -25.85
N ILE A 165 7.95 -5.90 -26.71
CA ILE A 165 8.06 -7.30 -27.08
C ILE A 165 9.28 -7.89 -26.39
N MET A 166 9.11 -9.03 -25.73
CA MET A 166 10.17 -9.74 -25.03
C MET A 166 10.24 -11.19 -25.51
N GLN A 167 11.45 -11.71 -25.66
CA GLN A 167 11.71 -13.14 -25.83
C GLN A 167 12.52 -13.63 -24.63
N ASP A 168 11.98 -14.60 -23.89
CA ASP A 168 12.65 -15.22 -22.73
C ASP A 168 13.19 -14.22 -21.70
N ASN A 169 12.43 -13.13 -21.49
CA ASN A 169 12.70 -12.01 -20.59
C ASN A 169 13.73 -10.98 -21.09
N GLU A 170 14.17 -11.09 -22.35
CA GLU A 170 14.97 -10.07 -23.02
C GLU A 170 14.10 -9.20 -23.91
N ILE A 171 14.25 -7.88 -23.80
CA ILE A 171 13.50 -6.93 -24.63
C ILE A 171 14.06 -6.97 -26.05
N ILE A 172 13.24 -7.36 -27.02
CA ILE A 172 13.60 -7.43 -28.45
C ILE A 172 12.90 -6.35 -29.29
N GLY A 173 11.95 -5.62 -28.71
CA GLY A 173 11.27 -4.53 -29.39
C GLY A 173 10.50 -3.63 -28.44
N THR A 174 10.41 -2.35 -28.78
CA THR A 174 9.67 -1.34 -28.01
C THR A 174 8.96 -0.38 -28.95
N GLY A 175 7.81 0.15 -28.53
CA GLY A 175 7.09 1.20 -29.25
C GLY A 175 6.29 2.07 -28.31
N TRP A 176 6.26 3.37 -28.57
CA TRP A 176 5.45 4.33 -27.85
C TRP A 176 4.99 5.45 -28.79
N ARG A 177 3.73 5.85 -28.66
CA ARG A 177 3.12 6.97 -29.38
C ARG A 177 2.22 7.77 -28.45
#